data_AF-A0A7I8EYS2-F1
#
_entry.id   AF-A0A7I8EYS2-F1
#
_cell.length_a   1.000
_cell.length_b   1.000
_cell.length_c   1.000
_cell.angle_alpha   90.00
_cell.angle_beta   90.00
_cell.angle_gamma   90.00
#
_symmetry.space_group_name_H-M   'P 1'
#
loop_
_entity.id
_entity.type
_entity.pdbx_description
1 polymer ?
#
loop_
_entity_poly.entity_id
_entity_poly.type
_entity_poly.pdbx_seq_one_letter_code
_entity_poly.pdbx_strand_id
1 'polypeptide(L)' 'MSWKTINAILALAIVDERFCEELLRDPVRAIRLSDFKLTSEEQEKISHIIVTDLAEFSQKALDTFYREEDW' A
#
# COMPACT_ATOMS: atom_id res chain seq x y z
N MET A 1 9.67 -2.19 1.66
CA MET A 1 8.95 -2.64 0.45
C MET A 1 9.60 -2.06 -0.79
N SER A 2 9.74 -2.84 -1.87
CA SER A 2 10.32 -2.32 -3.11
C SER A 2 9.35 -1.43 -3.88
N TRP A 3 9.88 -0.47 -4.63
CA TRP A 3 9.13 0.37 -5.57
C TRP A 3 8.18 -0.42 -6.49
N LYS A 4 8.64 -1.59 -6.98
CA LYS A 4 7.85 -2.47 -7.85
C LYS A 4 6.59 -2.99 -7.17
N THR A 5 6.68 -3.30 -5.88
CA THR A 5 5.54 -3.84 -5.11
C THR A 5 4.50 -2.75 -4.87
N ILE A 6 4.94 -1.54 -4.50
CA ILE A 6 4.06 -0.39 -4.31
C ILE A 6 3.30 -0.09 -5.60
N ASN A 7 4.01 0.02 -6.73
CA ASN A 7 3.35 0.27 -8.02
C ASN A 7 2.39 -0.84 -8.44
N ALA A 8 2.69 -2.11 -8.13
CA ALA A 8 1.78 -3.21 -8.41
C ALA A 8 0.48 -3.10 -7.59
N ILE A 9 0.58 -2.75 -6.30
CA ILE A 9 -0.57 -2.50 -5.43
C ILE A 9 -1.40 -1.32 -5.96
N LEU A 10 -0.76 -0.20 -6.31
CA LEU A 10 -1.45 0.97 -6.84
C LEU A 10 -2.11 0.69 -8.19
N ALA A 11 -1.42 -0.02 -9.08
CA ALA A 11 -1.99 -0.43 -10.36
C ALA A 11 -3.22 -1.33 -10.17
N LEU A 12 -3.17 -2.27 -9.21
CA LEU A 12 -4.31 -3.12 -8.87
C LEU A 12 -5.50 -2.29 -8.36
N ALA A 13 -5.25 -1.33 -7.47
CA ALA A 13 -6.31 -0.44 -6.96
C ALA A 13 -6.94 0.46 -8.03
N ILE A 14 -6.22 0.78 -9.10
CA ILE A 14 -6.77 1.54 -10.23
C ILE A 14 -7.74 0.69 -11.07
N VAL A 15 -7.46 -0.60 -11.24
CA VAL A 15 -8.23 -1.48 -12.14
C VAL A 15 -9.25 -2.35 -11.44
N ASP A 16 -9.13 -2.54 -10.12
CA ASP A 16 -10.05 -3.29 -9.27
C ASP A 16 -10.61 -2.38 -8.17
N GLU A 17 -11.84 -1.92 -8.41
CA GLU A 17 -12.57 -1.03 -7.50
C GLU A 17 -12.79 -1.68 -6.12
N ARG A 18 -13.04 -2.99 -6.06
CA ARG A 18 -13.25 -3.69 -4.77
C ARG A 18 -11.96 -3.75 -3.97
N PHE A 19 -10.84 -3.99 -4.64
CA PHE A 19 -9.54 -3.94 -3.99
C PHE A 19 -9.25 -2.53 -3.49
N CYS A 20 -9.58 -1.49 -4.25
CA CYS A 20 -9.41 -0.10 -3.83
C CYS A 20 -10.22 0.22 -2.56
N GLU A 21 -11.50 -0.14 -2.52
CA GLU A 21 -12.35 0.06 -1.34
C GLU A 21 -11.79 -0.66 -0.10
N GLU A 22 -11.37 -1.92 -0.24
CA GLU A 22 -10.77 -2.67 0.86
C GLU A 22 -9.40 -2.10 1.26
N LEU A 23 -8.60 -1.61 0.30
CA LEU A 23 -7.30 -0.98 0.55
C LEU A 23 -7.44 0.30 1.39
N LEU A 24 -8.42 1.14 1.09
CA LEU A 24 -8.69 2.36 1.85
C LEU A 24 -9.27 2.08 3.23
N ARG A 25 -9.95 0.93 3.40
CA ARG A 25 -10.57 0.52 4.66
C ARG A 25 -9.58 -0.17 5.61
N ASP A 26 -8.81 -1.12 5.10
CA ASP A 26 -7.83 -1.92 5.83
C ASP A 26 -6.69 -2.32 4.87
N PRO A 27 -5.68 -1.46 4.70
CA PRO A 27 -4.66 -1.67 3.68
C PRO A 27 -3.81 -2.91 3.93
N VAL A 28 -3.55 -3.27 5.18
CA VAL A 28 -2.80 -4.49 5.52
C VAL A 28 -3.58 -5.73 5.08
N ARG A 29 -4.88 -5.77 5.39
CA ARG A 29 -5.72 -6.91 5.01
C ARG A 29 -5.90 -7.01 3.50
N ALA A 30 -6.17 -5.89 2.83
CA ALA A 30 -6.34 -5.86 1.38
C ALA A 30 -5.09 -6.41 0.66
N ILE A 31 -3.91 -5.89 1.01
CA ILE A 31 -2.65 -6.30 0.38
C ILE A 31 -2.36 -7.79 0.62
N ARG A 32 -2.61 -8.30 1.84
CA ARG A 32 -2.42 -9.73 2.14
C ARG A 32 -3.36 -10.66 1.37
N LEU A 33 -4.56 -10.20 1.03
CA LEU A 33 -5.52 -10.98 0.24
C LEU A 33 -5.18 -10.99 -1.26
N SER A 34 -4.37 -10.04 -1.73
CA SER A 34 -3.97 -9.90 -3.14
C SER A 34 -2.60 -10.51 -3.47
N ASP A 35 -2.23 -11.62 -2.81
CA ASP A 35 -0.97 -12.36 -2.98
C ASP A 35 0.34 -11.60 -2.70
N PHE A 36 0.27 -10.34 -2.27
CA PHE A 36 1.44 -9.59 -1.83
C PHE A 36 1.87 -10.05 -0.43
N LYS A 37 3.18 -10.30 -0.29
CA LYS A 37 3.78 -10.65 0.99
C LYS A 37 4.37 -9.41 1.63
N LEU A 38 3.80 -9.00 2.75
CA LEU A 38 4.33 -7.93 3.59
C LEU A 38 5.16 -8.54 4.73
N THR A 39 6.36 -8.01 4.96
CA THR A 39 7.11 -8.28 6.19
C THR A 39 6.39 -7.68 7.40
N SER A 40 6.74 -8.09 8.63
CA SER A 40 6.15 -7.52 9.84
C SER A 40 6.34 -6.00 9.94
N GLU A 41 7.52 -5.50 9.54
CA GLU A 41 7.83 -4.07 9.51
C GLU A 41 6.98 -3.32 8.48
N GLU A 42 6.79 -3.87 7.29
CA GLU A 42 5.95 -3.27 6.26
C GLU A 42 4.48 -3.24 6.67
N GLN A 43 4.00 -4.30 7.35
CA GLN A 43 2.63 -4.33 7.88
C GLN A 43 2.42 -3.24 8.93
N GLU A 44 3.37 -3.07 9.85
CA GLU A 44 3.31 -2.01 10.85
C GLU A 44 3.25 -0.63 10.19
N LYS A 45 4.17 -0.35 9.27
CA LYS A 45 4.21 0.90 8.49
C LYS A 45 2.91 1.17 7.72
N ILE A 46 2.37 0.15 7.03
CA ILE A 46 1.10 0.28 6.28
C ILE A 46 -0.11 0.44 7.20
N SER A 47 -0.12 -0.22 8.36
CA SER A 47 -1.24 -0.13 9.31
C SER A 47 -1.47 1.29 9.85
N HIS A 48 -0.43 2.14 9.79
CA HIS A 48 -0.51 3.55 10.17
C HIS A 48 -0.98 4.48 9.04
N ILE A 49 -1.16 3.97 7.83
CA ILE A 49 -1.67 4.76 6.69
C ILE A 49 -3.20 4.81 6.79
N ILE A 50 -3.70 5.95 7.27
CA ILE A 50 -5.13 6.26 7.32
C ILE A 50 -5.39 7.38 6.32
N VAL A 51 -6.17 7.08 5.30
CA VAL A 51 -6.40 7.94 4.13
C VAL A 51 -7.82 7.76 3.63
N THR A 52 -8.33 8.75 2.88
CA THR A 52 -9.71 8.75 2.40
C THR A 52 -9.84 8.40 0.92
N ASP A 53 -8.75 8.54 0.16
CA ASP A 53 -8.71 8.22 -1.25
C ASP A 53 -7.36 7.62 -1.69
N LEU A 54 -7.34 7.11 -2.92
CA LEU A 54 -6.18 6.42 -3.49
C LEU A 54 -5.00 7.36 -3.76
N ALA A 55 -5.24 8.65 -4.01
CA ALA A 55 -4.16 9.61 -4.25
C ALA A 55 -3.40 9.88 -2.94
N GLU A 56 -4.12 10.07 -1.84
CA GLU A 56 -3.56 10.16 -0.50
C GLU A 56 -2.80 8.88 -0.10
N PHE A 57 -3.40 7.72 -0.36
CA PHE A 57 -2.73 6.42 -0.12
C PHE A 57 -1.40 6.33 -0.87
N SER A 58 -1.42 6.68 -2.16
CA SER A 58 -0.24 6.65 -3.03
C SER A 58 0.87 7.51 -2.45
N GLN A 59 0.58 8.77 -2.11
CA GLN A 59 1.58 9.67 -1.54
C GLN A 59 2.14 9.12 -0.21
N LYS A 60 1.28 8.64 0.68
CA LYS A 60 1.71 8.10 1.98
C LYS A 60 2.56 6.84 1.84
N ALA A 61 2.19 5.93 0.94
CA ALA A 61 2.96 4.72 0.67
C ALA A 61 4.35 5.07 0.13
N LEU A 62 4.43 6.03 -0.80
CA LEU A 62 5.69 6.54 -1.34
C LEU A 62 6.55 7.19 -0.26
N ASP A 63 5.99 8.08 0.55
CA ASP A 63 6.74 8.76 1.64
C ASP A 63 7.27 7.77 2.69
N THR A 64 6.52 6.69 2.93
CA THR A 64 6.84 5.69 3.96
C THR A 64 7.96 4.74 3.51
N PHE A 65 7.98 4.37 2.22
CA PHE A 65 8.87 3.31 1.73
C PHE A 65 9.96 3.79 0.77
N TYR A 66 9.81 4.95 0.13
CA TYR A 66 10.80 5.50 -0.79
C TYR A 66 11.92 6.22 -0.05
N ARG A 67 11.63 6.82 1.11
CA ARG A 67 12.62 7.52 1.95
C ARG A 67 13.70 6.61 2.55
N GLU A 68 13.57 5.28 2.39
CA GLU A 68 14.51 4.28 2.89
C GLU A 68 15.48 3.74 1.83
N GLU A 69 15.29 4.07 0.54
CA GLU A 69 16.21 3.67 -0.55
C GLU A 69 17.33 4.70 -0.81
N ASP A 70 17.28 5.88 -0.18
CA ASP A 70 18.34 6.90 -0.25
C ASP A 70 19.31 6.78 0.96
N TRP A 71 20.22 5.79 0.93
CA TRP A 71 21.50 5.80 1.67
C TRP A 71 22.56 4.87 1.06
#